data_AF-E4Q759-F1
#
_entry.id   AF-E4Q759-F1
#
_cell.length_a   1.000
_cell.length_b   1.000
_cell.length_c   1.000
_cell.angle_alpha   90.00
_cell.angle_beta   90.00
_cell.angle_gamma   90.00
#
_symmetry.space_group_name_H-M   'P 1'
#
loop_
_entity.id
_entity.type
_entity.pdbx_description
1 polymer ?
#
loop_
_entity_poly.entity_id
_entity_poly.type
_entity_poly.pdbx_seq_one_letter_code
_entity_poly.pdbx_strand_id
1 'polypeptide(L)'
;MGFMVFDVKEFVDILLKNVDIPDVVKKVEVNKNEVTVKIKPTTILPEIYLKFTITSVQNGFSILFDPSKSLIIYGFLFGKLKKEKVEGIQLFKDRLEIHPQKLLNVNLKGVKINKVEVNNDGKIEINFCCD
;
A
#
# COMPACT_ATOMS: atom_id res chain seq x y z
N MET A 1 5.33 -20.31 -16.35
CA MET A 1 4.71 -18.98 -16.17
C MET A 1 3.72 -19.10 -15.03
N GLY A 2 3.85 -18.28 -13.98
CA GLY A 2 2.98 -18.29 -12.81
C GLY A 2 2.06 -17.08 -12.80
N PHE A 3 0.90 -17.23 -12.17
CA PHE A 3 -0.05 -16.15 -11.96
C PHE A 3 -0.57 -16.22 -10.53
N MET A 4 -0.84 -15.05 -9.94
CA MET A 4 -1.44 -14.92 -8.61
C MET A 4 -2.60 -13.94 -8.70
N VAL A 5 -3.72 -14.30 -8.08
CA VAL A 5 -4.91 -13.49 -7.98
C VAL A 5 -5.39 -13.47 -6.55
N PHE A 6 -5.66 -12.28 -6.03
CA PHE A 6 -6.18 -12.04 -4.69
C PHE A 6 -6.84 -10.67 -4.65
N ASP A 7 -7.55 -10.36 -3.58
CA ASP A 7 -8.21 -9.05 -3.43
C ASP A 7 -7.43 -8.13 -2.49
N VAL A 8 -7.58 -6.81 -2.65
CA VAL A 8 -7.04 -5.78 -1.76
C VAL A 8 -7.41 -6.04 -0.31
N LYS A 9 -8.62 -6.57 -0.06
CA LYS A 9 -9.04 -6.97 1.28
C LYS A 9 -8.13 -8.05 1.86
N GLU A 10 -7.83 -9.10 1.11
CA GLU A 10 -6.93 -10.17 1.55
C GLU A 10 -5.52 -9.64 1.80
N PHE A 11 -5.03 -8.77 0.92
CA PHE A 11 -3.73 -8.10 1.08
C PHE A 11 -3.65 -7.30 2.38
N VAL A 12 -4.65 -6.45 2.65
CA VAL A 12 -4.71 -5.65 3.88
C VAL A 12 -4.88 -6.55 5.11
N ASP A 13 -5.73 -7.57 5.05
CA ASP A 13 -5.93 -8.52 6.16
C ASP A 13 -4.62 -9.25 6.51
N ILE A 14 -3.79 -9.61 5.52
CA ILE A 14 -2.45 -10.18 5.75
C ILE A 14 -1.55 -9.14 6.41
N LEU A 15 -1.50 -7.91 5.92
CA LEU A 15 -0.66 -6.86 6.51
C LEU A 15 -1.03 -6.60 7.97
N LEU A 16 -2.32 -6.45 8.27
CA LEU A 16 -2.82 -6.16 9.62
C LEU A 16 -2.53 -7.29 10.62
N LYS A 17 -2.37 -8.53 10.16
CA LYS A 17 -1.93 -9.66 11.02
C LYS A 17 -0.45 -9.63 11.35
N ASN A 18 0.36 -8.91 10.57
CA ASN A 18 1.82 -8.92 10.68
C ASN A 18 2.39 -7.57 11.16
N VAL A 19 1.55 -6.59 11.50
CA VAL A 19 1.99 -5.28 12.00
C VAL A 19 1.27 -4.95 13.30
N ASP A 20 2.01 -4.34 14.23
CA ASP A 20 1.41 -3.75 15.42
C ASP A 20 0.65 -2.48 15.02
N ILE A 21 -0.67 -2.54 15.11
CA ILE A 21 -1.54 -1.41 14.80
C ILE A 21 -1.46 -0.41 15.96
N PRO A 22 -1.07 0.85 15.71
CA PRO A 22 -1.02 1.86 16.77
C PRO A 22 -2.40 2.09 17.40
N ASP A 23 -2.44 2.30 18.72
CA ASP A 23 -3.69 2.52 19.48
C ASP A 23 -4.55 3.67 18.95
N VAL A 24 -3.95 4.62 18.23
CA VAL A 24 -4.69 5.74 17.63
C VAL A 24 -5.57 5.30 16.46
N VAL A 25 -5.32 4.15 15.85
CA VAL A 25 -6.16 3.57 14.80
C VAL A 25 -7.37 2.91 15.43
N LYS A 26 -8.56 3.40 15.09
CA LYS A 26 -9.84 2.86 15.56
C LYS A 26 -10.30 1.68 14.73
N LYS A 27 -10.16 1.77 13.40
CA LYS A 27 -10.60 0.74 12.46
C LYS A 27 -9.91 0.91 11.11
N VAL A 28 -9.73 -0.19 10.40
CA VAL A 28 -9.36 -0.22 8.98
C VAL A 28 -10.52 -0.88 8.23
N GLU A 29 -11.00 -0.23 7.17
CA GLU A 29 -12.08 -0.73 6.31
C GLU A 29 -11.57 -0.80 4.88
N VAL A 30 -11.93 -1.88 4.19
CA VAL A 30 -11.59 -2.07 2.78
C VAL A 30 -12.89 -2.17 1.99
N ASN A 31 -13.01 -1.36 0.94
CA ASN A 31 -14.09 -1.41 -0.02
C ASN A 31 -13.50 -1.40 -1.42
N LYS A 32 -13.55 -2.54 -2.11
CA LYS A 32 -12.89 -2.73 -3.41
C LYS A 32 -11.41 -2.34 -3.34
N ASN A 33 -10.96 -1.41 -4.18
CA ASN A 33 -9.59 -0.92 -4.20
C ASN A 33 -9.33 0.26 -3.23
N GLU A 34 -10.31 0.64 -2.42
CA GLU A 34 -10.21 1.72 -1.45
C GLU A 34 -9.99 1.16 -0.04
N VAL A 35 -9.01 1.73 0.66
CA VAL A 35 -8.71 1.42 2.07
C VAL A 35 -8.93 2.69 2.87
N THR A 36 -9.76 2.60 3.92
CA THR A 36 -10.04 3.72 4.82
C THR A 36 -9.56 3.38 6.22
N VAL A 37 -8.66 4.20 6.75
CA VAL A 37 -8.16 4.09 8.12
C VAL A 37 -8.83 5.17 8.97
N LYS A 38 -9.59 4.75 9.98
CA LYS A 38 -10.26 5.62 10.94
C LYS A 38 -9.33 5.85 12.12
N ILE A 39 -9.02 7.11 12.39
CA ILE A 39 -8.14 7.54 13.48
C ILE A 39 -9.01 8.11 14.59
N LYS A 40 -8.75 7.67 15.84
CA LYS A 40 -9.46 8.12 17.03
C LYS A 40 -9.40 9.66 17.13
N PRO A 41 -10.49 10.31 17.59
CA PRO A 41 -10.41 11.72 17.95
C PRO A 41 -9.40 11.91 19.09
N THR A 42 -8.75 13.06 19.10
CA THR A 42 -7.92 13.51 20.22
C THR A 42 -8.54 14.77 20.81
N THR A 43 -8.01 15.26 21.94
CA THR A 43 -8.52 16.47 22.60
C THR A 43 -8.55 17.71 21.67
N ILE A 44 -7.75 17.71 20.60
CA ILE A 44 -7.54 18.85 19.70
C ILE A 44 -8.09 18.57 18.29
N LEU A 45 -8.25 17.30 17.89
CA LEU A 45 -8.65 16.94 16.53
C LEU A 45 -9.87 16.00 16.53
N PRO A 46 -10.87 16.27 15.68
CA PRO A 46 -12.00 15.36 15.50
C PRO A 46 -11.54 14.01 14.92
N GLU A 47 -12.46 13.06 14.81
CA GLU A 47 -12.18 11.79 14.15
C GLU A 47 -11.70 12.03 12.71
N ILE A 48 -10.60 11.40 12.32
CA ILE A 48 -9.99 11.58 11.01
C ILE A 48 -10.14 10.29 10.20
N TYR A 49 -10.57 10.45 8.97
CA TYR A 49 -10.60 9.40 7.96
C TYR A 49 -9.43 9.62 7.00
N LEU A 50 -8.53 8.64 6.91
CA LEU A 50 -7.46 8.61 5.92
C LEU A 50 -7.85 7.59 4.86
N LYS A 51 -8.17 8.10 3.67
CA LYS A 51 -8.56 7.28 2.53
C LYS A 51 -7.37 7.08 1.59
N PHE A 52 -7.21 5.85 1.13
CA PHE A 52 -6.18 5.41 0.20
C PHE A 52 -6.83 4.64 -0.94
N THR A 53 -6.40 4.90 -2.17
CA THR A 53 -6.85 4.13 -3.34
C THR A 53 -5.67 3.36 -3.90
N ILE A 54 -5.80 2.05 -3.97
CA ILE A 54 -4.78 1.16 -4.53
C ILE A 54 -5.06 0.97 -6.02
N THR A 55 -4.08 1.29 -6.85
CA THR A 55 -4.12 1.09 -8.29
C THR A 55 -2.80 0.50 -8.76
N SER A 56 -2.71 0.16 -10.04
CA SER A 56 -1.47 -0.26 -10.68
C SER A 56 -0.67 0.91 -11.23
N VAL A 57 0.65 0.80 -11.14
CA VAL A 57 1.62 1.58 -11.92
C VAL A 57 2.53 0.58 -12.62
N GLN A 58 2.91 0.80 -13.88
CA GLN A 58 3.77 -0.10 -14.71
C GLN A 58 3.88 -1.56 -14.23
N ASN A 59 4.80 -1.85 -13.31
CA ASN A 59 5.04 -3.18 -12.70
C ASN A 59 4.97 -3.16 -11.16
N GLY A 60 3.97 -2.47 -10.61
CA GLY A 60 3.83 -2.29 -9.17
C GLY A 60 2.50 -1.68 -8.75
N PHE A 61 2.45 -1.32 -7.48
CA PHE A 61 1.30 -0.71 -6.85
C PHE A 61 1.50 0.79 -6.72
N SER A 62 0.43 1.55 -6.90
CA SER A 62 0.34 2.97 -6.55
C SER A 62 -0.77 3.13 -5.53
N ILE A 63 -0.41 3.63 -4.35
CA ILE A 63 -1.32 3.90 -3.25
C ILE A 63 -1.53 5.42 -3.23
N LEU A 64 -2.63 5.86 -3.83
CA LEU A 64 -3.01 7.26 -3.91
C LEU A 64 -3.55 7.75 -2.57
N PHE A 65 -3.14 8.94 -2.16
CA PHE A 65 -3.62 9.58 -0.94
C PHE A 65 -4.86 10.41 -1.23
N ASP A 66 -5.78 10.51 -0.26
CA ASP A 66 -6.82 11.54 -0.28
C ASP A 66 -6.19 12.93 -0.49
N PRO A 67 -6.53 13.67 -1.56
CA PRO A 67 -5.95 14.98 -1.85
C PRO A 67 -6.03 15.96 -0.67
N SER A 68 -7.14 15.91 0.09
CA SER A 68 -7.38 16.79 1.24
C SER A 68 -6.46 16.51 2.43
N LYS A 69 -5.87 15.31 2.49
CA LYS A 69 -4.97 14.86 3.56
C LYS A 69 -3.57 14.48 3.07
N SER A 70 -3.31 14.61 1.77
CA SER A 70 -2.07 14.21 1.10
C SER A 70 -0.81 14.75 1.79
N LEU A 71 -0.79 16.05 2.12
CA LEU A 71 0.35 16.68 2.81
C LEU A 71 0.62 16.09 4.19
N ILE A 72 -0.43 15.80 4.95
CA ILE A 72 -0.33 15.20 6.29
C ILE A 72 0.24 13.78 6.15
N ILE A 73 -0.35 12.97 5.27
CA ILE A 73 0.09 11.60 4.99
C ILE A 73 1.54 11.57 4.54
N TYR A 74 1.90 12.41 3.56
CA TYR A 74 3.28 12.53 3.07
C TYR A 74 4.25 12.92 4.18
N GLY A 75 3.93 13.92 5.00
CA GLY A 75 4.78 14.36 6.10
C GLY A 75 5.10 13.22 7.09
N PHE A 76 4.09 12.44 7.45
CA PHE A 76 4.25 11.25 8.31
C PHE A 76 5.13 10.18 7.67
N LEU A 77 4.82 9.79 6.43
CA LEU A 77 5.55 8.73 5.72
C LEU A 77 6.99 9.15 5.41
N PHE A 78 7.22 10.41 5.02
CA PHE A 78 8.55 10.92 4.70
C PHE A 78 9.47 10.89 5.90
N GLY A 79 8.98 11.24 7.09
CA GLY A 79 9.76 11.15 8.33
C GLY A 79 10.16 9.73 8.69
N LYS A 80 9.32 8.73 8.39
CA LYS A 80 9.59 7.31 8.62
C LYS A 80 10.53 6.73 7.56
N LEU A 81 10.20 6.89 6.28
CA LEU A 81 10.97 6.35 5.15
C LEU A 81 12.32 7.03 4.94
N LYS A 82 12.55 8.24 5.45
CA LYS A 82 13.89 8.84 5.46
C LYS A 82 14.90 8.05 6.29
N LYS A 83 14.44 7.39 7.35
CA LYS A 83 15.31 6.61 8.25
C LYS A 83 15.64 5.24 7.65
N GLU A 84 14.71 4.70 6.88
CA GLU A 84 14.80 3.37 6.28
C GLU A 84 14.67 3.52 4.77
N LYS A 85 15.81 3.58 4.06
CA LYS A 85 15.79 3.49 2.60
C LYS A 85 15.36 2.07 2.22
N VAL A 86 14.07 1.88 1.97
CA VAL A 86 13.53 0.61 1.51
C VAL A 86 13.58 0.57 -0.02
N GLU A 87 14.37 -0.36 -0.56
CA GLU A 87 14.46 -0.56 -2.00
C GLU A 87 13.10 -0.96 -2.57
N GLY A 88 12.72 -0.38 -3.71
CA GLY A 88 11.42 -0.65 -4.33
C GLY A 88 10.24 0.13 -3.75
N ILE A 89 10.44 0.97 -2.73
CA ILE A 89 9.41 1.89 -2.25
C ILE A 89 9.79 3.33 -2.62
N GLN A 90 8.85 4.06 -3.23
CA GLN A 90 9.02 5.46 -3.61
C GLN A 90 7.87 6.31 -3.10
N LEU A 91 8.18 7.34 -2.32
CA LEU A 91 7.18 8.24 -1.75
C LEU A 91 7.12 9.55 -2.54
N PHE A 92 5.92 9.87 -3.03
CA PHE A 92 5.55 11.14 -3.64
C PHE A 92 4.58 11.90 -2.72
N LYS A 93 4.34 13.19 -3.00
CA LYS A 93 3.46 14.03 -2.16
C LYS A 93 2.01 13.55 -2.12
N ASP A 94 1.58 12.89 -3.18
CA ASP A 94 0.20 12.48 -3.46
C ASP A 94 0.02 10.96 -3.44
N ARG A 95 1.11 10.18 -3.41
CA ARG A 95 1.05 8.72 -3.50
C ARG A 95 2.30 8.02 -2.99
N LEU A 96 2.17 6.73 -2.71
CA LEU A 96 3.27 5.80 -2.46
C LEU A 96 3.31 4.76 -3.59
N GLU A 97 4.45 4.62 -4.25
CA GLU A 97 4.67 3.57 -5.25
C GLU A 97 5.50 2.43 -4.66
N ILE A 98 5.07 1.20 -4.93
CA ILE A 98 5.73 -0.03 -4.48
C ILE A 98 6.01 -0.88 -5.70
N HIS A 99 7.27 -1.23 -5.93
CA HIS A 99 7.76 -2.05 -7.03
C HIS A 99 8.17 -3.42 -6.50
N PRO A 100 7.30 -4.45 -6.58
CA PRO A 100 7.56 -5.73 -5.95
C PRO A 100 8.78 -6.44 -6.56
N GLN A 101 9.11 -6.24 -7.84
CA GLN A 101 10.35 -6.78 -8.43
C GLN A 101 11.60 -6.36 -7.64
N LYS A 102 11.67 -5.08 -7.24
CA LYS A 102 12.82 -4.53 -6.51
C LYS A 102 12.87 -5.08 -5.08
N LEU A 103 11.71 -5.27 -4.45
CA LEU A 103 11.61 -5.89 -3.12
C LEU A 103 12.00 -7.38 -3.15
N LEU A 104 11.60 -8.11 -4.19
CA LEU A 104 11.88 -9.52 -4.34
C LEU A 104 13.33 -9.80 -4.71
N ASN A 105 13.98 -8.96 -5.53
CA ASN A 105 15.39 -9.14 -5.90
C ASN A 105 16.34 -9.23 -4.70
N VAL A 106 15.96 -8.66 -3.55
CA VAL A 106 16.73 -8.77 -2.30
C VAL A 106 16.70 -10.20 -1.74
N ASN A 107 15.61 -10.94 -1.93
CA ASN A 107 15.33 -12.19 -1.20
C ASN A 107 15.09 -13.43 -2.09
N LEU A 108 14.66 -13.25 -3.34
CA LEU A 108 14.22 -14.31 -4.25
C LEU A 108 14.82 -14.09 -5.64
N LYS A 109 15.94 -14.78 -5.91
CA LYS A 109 16.58 -14.79 -7.24
C LYS A 109 15.77 -15.67 -8.20
N GLY A 110 15.75 -15.28 -9.47
CA GLY A 110 15.09 -16.04 -10.55
C GLY A 110 13.60 -15.75 -10.74
N VAL A 111 12.95 -14.95 -9.87
CA VAL A 111 11.56 -14.53 -10.08
C VAL A 111 11.51 -13.19 -10.79
N LYS A 112 10.81 -13.15 -11.92
CA LYS A 112 10.57 -11.93 -12.70
C LYS A 112 9.08 -11.65 -12.81
N ILE A 113 8.67 -10.51 -12.25
CA ILE A 113 7.33 -9.95 -12.37
C ILE A 113 7.20 -9.27 -13.72
N ASN A 114 6.22 -9.74 -14.49
CA ASN A 114 5.92 -9.24 -15.82
C ASN A 114 4.77 -8.22 -15.81
N LYS A 115 3.85 -8.33 -14.84
CA LYS A 115 2.69 -7.45 -14.74
C LYS A 115 2.15 -7.44 -13.31
N VAL A 116 1.73 -6.25 -12.85
CA VAL A 116 0.90 -6.06 -11.65
C VAL A 116 -0.28 -5.20 -12.06
N GLU A 117 -1.50 -5.70 -11.87
CA GLU A 117 -2.73 -4.98 -12.19
C GLU A 117 -3.64 -4.95 -10.96
N VAL A 118 -4.26 -3.80 -10.71
CA VAL A 118 -5.29 -3.63 -9.67
C VAL A 118 -6.49 -2.99 -10.33
N ASN A 119 -7.62 -3.69 -10.34
CA ASN A 119 -8.83 -3.16 -10.92
C ASN A 119 -9.66 -2.36 -9.90
N ASN A 120 -10.69 -1.68 -10.37
CA ASN A 120 -11.58 -0.87 -9.53
C ASN A 120 -12.43 -1.70 -8.56
N ASP A 121 -12.55 -3.01 -8.77
CA ASP A 121 -13.24 -3.92 -7.84
C ASP A 121 -12.33 -4.42 -6.72
N GLY A 122 -11.05 -4.01 -6.72
CA GLY A 122 -10.07 -4.39 -5.71
C GLY A 122 -9.38 -5.71 -5.98
N LYS A 123 -9.56 -6.29 -7.17
CA LYS A 123 -8.84 -7.49 -7.59
C LYS A 123 -7.42 -7.14 -7.99
N ILE A 124 -6.46 -7.87 -7.46
CA ILE A 124 -5.03 -7.76 -7.76
C ILE A 124 -4.62 -8.98 -8.60
N GLU A 125 -3.95 -8.73 -9.72
CA GLU A 125 -3.40 -9.76 -10.60
C GLU A 125 -1.90 -9.55 -10.77
N ILE A 126 -1.11 -10.58 -10.47
CA ILE A 126 0.36 -10.55 -10.63
C ILE A 126 0.77 -11.70 -11.54
N ASN A 127 1.42 -11.35 -12.66
CA ASN A 127 2.03 -12.32 -13.57
C ASN A 127 3.53 -12.36 -13.37
N PHE A 128 4.09 -13.56 -13.22
CA PHE A 128 5.51 -13.76 -13.03
C PHE A 128 6.04 -14.99 -13.77
N CYS A 129 7.35 -15.04 -13.97
CA CYS A 129 8.06 -16.22 -14.42
C CYS A 129 9.20 -16.54 -13.46
N CYS A 130 9.58 -17.82 -13.44
CA CYS A 130 10.77 -18.29 -12.77
C CYS A 130 11.76 -18.68 -13.86
N ASP A 131 12.99 -18.17 -13.77
CA ASP A 131 14.14 -18.61 -14.57
C ASP A 131 14.76 -19.86 -13.94
#